data_AF-A0A3D5K883-F1
#
_entry.id   AF-A0A3D5K883-F1
#
_cell.length_a   1.000
_cell.length_b   1.000
_cell.length_c   1.000
_cell.angle_alpha   90.00
_cell.angle_beta   90.00
_cell.angle_gamma   90.00
#
_symmetry.space_group_name_H-M   'P 1'
#
loop_
_entity.id
_entity.type
_entity.pdbx_description
1 polymer ?
#
loop_
_entity_poly.entity_id
_entity_poly.type
_entity_poly.pdbx_seq_one_letter_code
_entity_poly.pdbx_strand_id
1 'polypeptide(L)'
;MKYSLLLSLLSLIAWKYDCLFPAGFFGLLAGFLFSLLFRRKIQILAIGYISASILTVILFPIEFSFAAIARIGIAWAAAITALMTFLILFSLIIKTKEKLQ
;
A
#
# COMPACT_ATOMS: atom_id res chain seq x y z
N MET A 1 -0.84 -2.38 12.20
CA MET A 1 0.15 -1.82 11.24
C MET A 1 1.17 -2.86 10.78
N LYS A 2 1.84 -3.59 11.70
CA LYS A 2 2.95 -4.51 11.36
C LYS A 2 2.64 -5.49 10.22
N TYR A 3 1.49 -6.16 10.25
CA TYR A 3 1.14 -7.18 9.24
C TYR A 3 0.82 -6.60 7.86
N SER A 4 0.02 -5.53 7.76
CA SER A 4 -0.32 -4.92 6.46
C SER A 4 0.92 -4.37 5.74
N LEU A 5 1.89 -3.81 6.48
CA LEU A 5 3.16 -3.34 5.93
C LEU A 5 4.10 -4.49 5.53
N LEU A 6 4.15 -5.56 6.32
CA LEU A 6 4.91 -6.76 5.96
C LEU A 6 4.40 -7.39 4.67
N LEU A 7 3.07 -7.51 4.55
CA LEU A 7 2.43 -8.04 3.34
C LEU A 7 2.61 -7.12 2.13
N SER A 8 2.58 -5.79 2.31
CA SER A 8 2.83 -4.86 1.22
C SER A 8 4.26 -4.95 0.72
N LEU A 9 5.25 -5.11 1.61
CA LEU A 9 6.64 -5.34 1.23
C LEU A 9 6.81 -6.69 0.52
N LEU A 10 6.19 -7.75 1.03
CA LEU A 10 6.26 -9.08 0.41
C LEU A 10 5.65 -9.07 -1.00
N SER A 11 4.55 -8.34 -1.19
CA SER A 11 3.92 -8.11 -2.49
C SER A 11 4.84 -7.38 -3.47
N LEU A 12 5.50 -6.31 -3.03
CA LEU A 12 6.44 -5.54 -3.86
C LEU A 12 7.70 -6.35 -4.22
N ILE A 13 8.21 -7.16 -3.29
CA ILE A 13 9.33 -8.07 -3.55
C ILE A 13 8.90 -9.11 -4.58
N ALA A 14 7.74 -9.74 -4.40
CA ALA A 14 7.21 -10.71 -5.36
C ALA A 14 7.00 -10.09 -6.75
N TRP A 15 6.56 -8.82 -6.82
CA TRP A 15 6.45 -8.11 -8.09
C TRP A 15 7.80 -7.89 -8.76
N LYS A 16 8.86 -7.57 -7.99
CA LYS A 16 10.23 -7.42 -8.49
C LYS A 16 10.80 -8.72 -9.08
N TYR A 17 10.35 -9.88 -8.62
CA TYR A 17 10.75 -11.20 -9.14
C TYR A 17 9.76 -11.77 -10.17
N ASP A 18 8.96 -10.92 -10.83
CA ASP A 18 7.96 -11.27 -11.85
C ASP A 18 6.88 -12.28 -11.38
N CYS A 19 6.74 -12.46 -10.06
CA CYS A 19 5.72 -13.32 -9.46
C CYS A 19 4.41 -12.54 -9.31
N LEU A 20 3.71 -12.35 -10.42
CA LEU A 20 2.52 -11.49 -10.51
C LEU A 20 1.34 -11.96 -9.64
N PHE A 21 1.08 -13.27 -9.61
CA PHE A 21 0.00 -13.86 -8.80
C PHE A 21 0.25 -13.74 -7.29
N PRO A 22 1.40 -14.16 -6.74
CA PRO A 22 1.72 -13.96 -5.34
C PRO A 22 1.73 -12.48 -4.95
N ALA A 23 2.30 -11.63 -5.80
CA ALA A 23 2.36 -10.19 -5.57
C ALA A 23 0.95 -9.60 -5.41
N GLY A 24 0.06 -9.92 -6.35
CA GLY A 24 -1.33 -9.47 -6.29
C GLY A 24 -2.08 -9.99 -5.07
N PHE A 25 -1.95 -11.27 -4.74
CA PHE A 25 -2.62 -11.87 -3.59
C PHE A 25 -2.21 -11.20 -2.27
N PHE A 26 -0.90 -11.08 -2.01
CA PHE A 26 -0.41 -10.42 -0.80
C PHE A 26 -0.78 -8.93 -0.76
N GLY A 27 -0.79 -8.26 -1.91
CA GLY A 27 -1.16 -6.85 -2.01
C GLY A 27 -2.64 -6.59 -1.74
N LEU A 28 -3.54 -7.44 -2.25
CA LEU A 28 -4.97 -7.40 -1.92
C LEU A 28 -5.22 -7.70 -0.44
N LEU A 29 -4.52 -8.70 0.12
CA LEU A 29 -4.63 -9.02 1.54
C LEU A 29 -4.12 -7.86 2.41
N ALA A 30 -3.04 -7.19 1.98
CA ALA A 30 -2.53 -5.98 2.63
C ALA A 30 -3.56 -4.83 2.60
N GLY A 31 -4.21 -4.61 1.46
CA GLY A 31 -5.29 -3.63 1.28
C GLY A 31 -6.53 -3.92 2.14
N PHE A 32 -6.92 -5.19 2.23
CA PHE A 32 -8.00 -5.63 3.09
C PHE A 32 -7.67 -5.41 4.58
N LEU A 33 -6.48 -5.82 5.02
CA LEU A 33 -6.00 -5.59 6.38
C LEU A 33 -5.87 -4.10 6.71
N PHE A 34 -5.41 -3.29 5.74
CA PHE A 34 -5.35 -1.83 5.89
C PHE A 34 -6.76 -1.25 6.12
N SER A 35 -7.74 -1.70 5.34
CA SER A 35 -9.12 -1.25 5.45
C SER A 35 -9.75 -1.62 6.80
N LEU A 36 -9.45 -2.81 7.32
CA LEU A 36 -9.86 -3.21 8.68
C LEU A 36 -9.18 -2.36 9.75
N LEU A 37 -7.89 -2.10 9.60
CA LEU A 37 -7.08 -1.38 10.59
C LEU A 37 -7.53 0.08 10.74
N PHE A 38 -7.89 0.73 9.63
CA PHE A 38 -8.29 2.13 9.60
C PHE A 38 -9.80 2.34 9.46
N ARG A 39 -10.62 1.30 9.72
CA ARG A 39 -12.10 1.38 9.63
C ARG A 39 -12.69 2.54 10.45
N ARG A 40 -12.09 2.88 11.60
CA ARG A 40 -12.53 4.00 12.45
C ARG A 40 -12.02 5.38 12.02
N LYS A 41 -11.11 5.45 11.04
CA LYS A 41 -10.46 6.68 10.57
C LYS A 41 -10.71 6.86 9.06
N ILE A 42 -11.92 7.31 8.74
CA ILE A 42 -12.44 7.40 7.36
C ILE A 42 -11.54 8.24 6.44
N GLN A 43 -10.91 9.31 6.94
CA GLN A 43 -10.01 10.17 6.15
C GLN A 43 -8.78 9.40 5.62
N ILE A 44 -8.10 8.64 6.49
CA ILE A 44 -6.92 7.84 6.12
C ILE A 44 -7.32 6.73 5.16
N LEU A 45 -8.50 6.14 5.39
CA LEU A 45 -9.06 5.12 4.52
C LEU A 45 -9.30 5.68 3.10
N ALA A 46 -9.95 6.83 2.99
CA ALA A 46 -10.22 7.49 1.70
C ALA A 46 -8.93 7.80 0.92
N ILE A 47 -7.90 8.31 1.60
CA ILE A 47 -6.59 8.56 0.99
C ILE A 47 -5.98 7.24 0.46
N GLY A 48 -6.06 6.16 1.23
CA GLY A 48 -5.59 4.84 0.82
C GLY A 48 -6.31 4.31 -0.43
N TYR A 49 -7.64 4.45 -0.48
CA TYR A 49 -8.43 4.04 -1.65
C TYR A 49 -8.11 4.88 -2.89
N ILE A 50 -8.11 6.22 -2.76
CA ILE A 50 -7.84 7.13 -3.89
C ILE A 50 -6.43 6.89 -4.43
N SER A 51 -5.43 6.76 -3.55
CA SER A 51 -4.05 6.49 -3.98
C SER A 51 -3.91 5.15 -4.68
N ALA A 52 -4.49 4.06 -4.15
CA ALA A 52 -4.47 2.76 -4.79
C ALA A 52 -5.16 2.78 -6.17
N SER A 53 -6.29 3.48 -6.31
CA SER A 53 -6.97 3.66 -7.60
C SER A 53 -6.11 4.40 -8.61
N ILE A 54 -5.50 5.54 -8.23
CA ILE A 54 -4.61 6.30 -9.11
C ILE A 54 -3.40 5.46 -9.52
N LEU A 55 -2.76 4.78 -8.56
CA LEU A 55 -1.60 3.91 -8.80
C LEU A 55 -1.95 2.78 -9.76
N THR A 56 -3.14 2.18 -9.63
CA THR A 56 -3.60 1.13 -10.55
C THR A 56 -3.67 1.65 -11.98
N VAL A 57 -4.21 2.85 -12.18
CA VAL A 57 -4.38 3.45 -13.52
C VAL A 57 -3.05 3.91 -14.12
N ILE A 58 -2.13 4.42 -13.31
CA ILE A 58 -0.82 4.91 -13.77
C ILE A 58 0.13 3.75 -14.09
N LEU A 59 0.18 2.74 -13.22
CA LEU A 59 1.17 1.65 -13.32
C LEU A 59 0.77 0.56 -14.30
N PHE A 60 -0.52 0.41 -14.59
CA PHE A 60 -1.02 -0.75 -15.28
C PHE A 60 -2.07 -0.40 -16.35
N PRO A 61 -2.06 -1.12 -17.50
CA PRO A 61 -3.11 -0.98 -18.50
C PRO A 61 -4.46 -1.46 -17.93
N ILE A 62 -5.52 -0.73 -18.29
CA ILE A 62 -6.90 -1.08 -17.92
C ILE A 62 -7.34 -2.26 -18.78
N GLU A 63 -7.23 -3.46 -18.22
CA GLU A 63 -7.69 -4.71 -18.82
C GLU A 63 -8.60 -5.43 -17.81
N PHE A 64 -9.64 -6.11 -18.27
CA PHE A 64 -10.47 -6.94 -17.40
C PHE A 64 -9.98 -8.39 -17.44
N SER A 65 -8.98 -8.70 -16.60
CA SER A 65 -8.36 -10.04 -16.51
C SER A 65 -8.00 -10.37 -15.05
N PHE A 66 -7.76 -11.65 -14.75
CA PHE A 66 -7.19 -12.06 -13.47
C PHE A 66 -5.85 -11.37 -13.17
N ALA A 67 -5.07 -11.06 -14.22
CA ALA A 67 -3.85 -10.25 -14.08
C ALA A 67 -4.17 -8.83 -13.59
N ALA A 68 -5.30 -8.25 -13.98
CA ALA A 68 -5.70 -6.92 -13.53
C ALA A 68 -6.08 -6.90 -12.04
N ILE A 69 -6.73 -7.95 -11.54
CA ILE A 69 -7.01 -8.11 -10.11
C ILE A 69 -5.69 -8.18 -9.32
N ALA A 70 -4.71 -8.91 -9.83
CA ALA A 70 -3.38 -8.97 -9.20
C ALA A 70 -2.67 -7.61 -9.22
N ARG A 71 -2.77 -6.86 -10.33
CA ARG A 71 -2.22 -5.50 -10.47
C ARG A 71 -2.86 -4.49 -9.51
N ILE A 72 -4.17 -4.59 -9.26
CA ILE A 72 -4.86 -3.82 -8.21
C ILE A 72 -4.24 -4.12 -6.84
N GLY A 73 -3.97 -5.39 -6.55
CA GLY A 73 -3.26 -5.79 -5.33
C GLY A 73 -1.89 -5.15 -5.19
N ILE A 74 -1.10 -5.15 -6.26
CA ILE A 74 0.23 -4.52 -6.29
C ILE A 74 0.13 -3.01 -6.06
N ALA A 75 -0.86 -2.35 -6.67
CA ALA A 75 -1.11 -0.93 -6.46
C ALA A 75 -1.48 -0.60 -5.00
N TRP A 76 -2.28 -1.44 -4.35
CA TRP A 76 -2.55 -1.36 -2.91
C TRP A 76 -1.27 -1.48 -2.08
N ALA A 77 -0.41 -2.45 -2.40
CA ALA A 77 0.85 -2.63 -1.72
C ALA A 77 1.78 -1.41 -1.87
N ALA A 78 1.85 -0.83 -3.07
CA ALA A 78 2.61 0.39 -3.34
C ALA A 78 2.06 1.59 -2.54
N ALA A 79 0.74 1.78 -2.54
CA ALA A 79 0.07 2.86 -1.83
C ALA A 79 0.31 2.80 -0.32
N ILE A 80 0.13 1.62 0.29
CA ILE A 80 0.34 1.40 1.73
C ILE A 80 1.81 1.65 2.09
N THR A 81 2.74 1.14 1.29
CA THR A 81 4.18 1.29 1.56
C THR A 81 4.59 2.76 1.49
N ALA A 82 4.13 3.50 0.47
CA ALA A 82 4.42 4.92 0.33
C ALA A 82 3.84 5.75 1.50
N LEU A 83 2.58 5.51 1.86
CA LEU A 83 1.93 6.20 2.98
C LEU A 83 2.67 5.95 4.30
N MET A 84 3.05 4.70 4.55
CA MET A 84 3.75 4.33 5.78
C MET A 84 5.16 4.94 5.83
N THR A 85 5.90 4.94 4.72
CA THR A 85 7.20 5.62 4.64
C THR A 85 7.05 7.11 4.92
N PHE A 86 6.03 7.76 4.35
CA PHE A 86 5.76 9.18 4.60
C PHE A 86 5.47 9.46 6.08
N LEU A 87 4.60 8.66 6.72
CA LEU A 87 4.28 8.80 8.14
C LEU A 87 5.49 8.60 9.05
N ILE A 88 6.35 7.62 8.73
CA ILE A 88 7.59 7.38 9.48
C ILE A 88 8.54 8.57 9.32
N LEU A 89 8.73 9.07 8.09
CA LEU A 89 9.61 10.21 7.82
C LEU A 89 9.14 11.46 8.57
N PHE A 90 7.82 11.73 8.52
CA PHE A 90 7.21 12.86 9.22
C PHE A 90 7.35 12.73 10.74
N SER A 91 7.14 11.53 11.29
CA SER A 91 7.34 11.26 12.72
C SER A 91 8.79 11.48 13.14
N LEU A 92 9.76 11.09 12.32
CA LEU A 92 11.19 11.34 12.59
C LEU A 92 11.51 12.83 12.58
N ILE A 93 10.98 13.58 11.62
CA ILE A 93 11.19 15.03 11.53
C ILE A 93 10.65 15.76 12.78
N ILE A 94 9.43 15.43 13.22
CA ILE A 94 8.85 16.01 14.44
C ILE A 94 9.72 15.67 15.66
N LYS A 95 10.10 14.40 15.81
CA LYS A 95 10.90 13.96 16.95
C LYS A 95 12.27 14.63 17.02
N THR A 96 12.86 14.92 15.86
CA THR A 96 14.11 15.69 15.77
C THR A 96 13.89 17.16 16.13
N LYS A 97 12.77 17.77 15.72
CA LYS A 97 12.40 19.14 16.09
C LYS A 97 12.16 19.30 17.60
N GLU A 98 11.45 18.37 18.23
CA GLU A 98 11.21 18.37 19.69
C GLU A 98 12.48 18.18 20.51
N LYS A 99 13.47 17.44 20.00
CA LYS A 99 14.78 17.28 20.68
C LYS A 99 15.71 18.48 20.54
N LEU A 100 15.40 19.41 19.64
CA LEU A 100 16.20 20.61 19.34
C LEU A 100 15.64 21.88 20.01
N GLN A 101 14.46 21.80 20.63
CA GLN A 101 13.91 22.82 21.54
C GLN A 101 14.24 22.46 22.99
#